data_AF-Q117H7-F1
#
_entry.id   AF-Q117H7-F1
#
_cell.length_a   1.000
_cell.length_b   1.000
_cell.length_c   1.000
_cell.angle_alpha   90.00
_cell.angle_beta   90.00
_cell.angle_gamma   90.00
#
_symmetry.space_group_name_H-M   'P 1'
#
loop_
_entity.id
_entity.type
_entity.pdbx_description
1 polymer ?
#
loop_
_entity_poly.entity_id
_entity_poly.type
_entity_poly.pdbx_seq_one_letter_code
_entity_poly.pdbx_strand_id
1 'polypeptide(L)'
;MSQEEILIRGKQGDPKAIAFLINQILNNIGIQARANIQKKNLHLLLEASEVPNREISIRVIYQVMKVLKSPLIDFVNIYGRINGHTIPEWTEVIELHQAKIYHPAGLETILWQLENTNYAQEYSILTLPYLPKKATLHNSEITKKKQKEEVDYSVININQTVINRCHVVKKEKKFFSQMERQYSKNKNKFIWILASAISILLLPISTVVINSQTDRINPIISKIFLLPKISHLNTSEVEVSNSVPASISTRNTRQSIETKPTKSQLNLSEVFEFILSSIKSPINPDTRITIKAVGDIIPGTNYPQNKLHPRKQELLASVKPLLQNADLVFGNFESTLTNYPKSRKRMGNGRVFAFRTPPDYRNLLKDAGFNILSVANNHSFDFFKQGFEDTIANIKTVGMQAVGKKGEIVYRKVKGINIGFIAFSNYSYHNSMLDLYSAKKLVQEADKNADIVVISVHAGAEGTRALRIKNKTEYFFGENRGNKVLFAHKLIDEGADLILGHGPHVPRAMEIYQGKLIAYSLGNFMGYRTLSSKGKLGYSLVLELDINIRGDFISGKILPVHLNSKGIPYPDKLGRSIKLIKELTQKDFPKTMLEINSKGEITRKKG
;
A
#
# COMPACT_ATOMS: atom_id res chain seq x y z
N MET A 1 -19.08 32.39 10.49
CA MET A 1 -17.99 31.72 9.76
C MET A 1 -18.58 30.92 8.61
N SER A 2 -17.87 30.76 7.49
CA SER A 2 -18.32 29.86 6.40
C SER A 2 -17.87 28.41 6.64
N GLN A 3 -18.48 27.44 5.94
CA GLN A 3 -18.01 26.05 5.96
C GLN A 3 -16.57 25.90 5.43
N GLU A 4 -16.21 26.68 4.42
CA GLU A 4 -14.85 26.70 3.86
C GLU A 4 -13.84 27.29 4.87
N GLU A 5 -14.21 28.35 5.59
CA GLU A 5 -13.39 29.01 6.60
C GLU A 5 -13.03 28.04 7.76
N ILE A 6 -14.00 27.22 8.19
CA ILE A 6 -13.78 26.16 9.18
C ILE A 6 -12.75 25.14 8.65
N LEU A 7 -12.88 24.70 7.39
CA LEU A 7 -11.94 23.76 6.80
C LEU A 7 -10.53 24.35 6.67
N ILE A 8 -10.41 25.61 6.22
CA ILE A 8 -9.12 26.32 6.10
C ILE A 8 -8.45 26.42 7.47
N ARG A 9 -9.18 26.85 8.50
CA ARG A 9 -8.66 26.97 9.88
C ARG A 9 -8.23 25.60 10.44
N GLY A 10 -9.00 24.54 10.20
CA GLY A 10 -8.62 23.18 10.57
C GLY A 10 -7.32 22.71 9.89
N LYS A 11 -7.12 23.06 8.61
CA LYS A 11 -5.86 22.79 7.87
C LYS A 11 -4.69 23.64 8.35
N GLN A 12 -4.96 24.78 8.98
CA GLN A 12 -4.01 25.63 9.69
C GLN A 12 -3.82 25.21 11.16
N GLY A 13 -4.36 24.07 11.59
CA GLY A 13 -4.16 23.53 12.94
C GLY A 13 -4.99 24.18 14.04
N ASP A 14 -6.00 25.01 13.71
CA ASP A 14 -6.88 25.65 14.70
C ASP A 14 -7.65 24.57 15.49
N PRO A 15 -7.43 24.44 16.81
CA PRO A 15 -8.06 23.39 17.60
C PRO A 15 -9.58 23.59 17.70
N LYS A 16 -10.10 24.82 17.73
CA LYS A 16 -11.56 25.06 17.78
C LYS A 16 -12.22 24.63 16.47
N ALA A 17 -11.57 24.86 15.33
CA ALA A 17 -12.04 24.35 14.05
C ALA A 17 -11.98 22.82 13.96
N ILE A 18 -10.91 22.19 14.44
CA ILE A 18 -10.77 20.72 14.46
C ILE A 18 -11.81 20.07 15.38
N ALA A 19 -11.99 20.59 16.59
CA ALA A 19 -13.05 20.15 17.52
C ALA A 19 -14.44 20.27 16.89
N PHE A 20 -14.74 21.39 16.23
CA PHE A 20 -16.02 21.58 15.53
C PHE A 20 -16.26 20.49 14.49
N LEU A 21 -15.26 20.18 13.64
CA LEU A 21 -15.36 19.15 12.61
C LEU A 21 -15.58 17.75 13.20
N ILE A 22 -14.87 17.41 14.28
CA ILE A 22 -15.07 16.16 15.02
C ILE A 22 -16.47 16.12 15.66
N ASN A 23 -16.96 17.23 16.20
CA ASN A 23 -18.27 17.32 16.86
C ASN A 23 -19.46 17.21 15.91
N GLN A 24 -19.35 17.66 14.65
CA GLN A 24 -20.38 17.39 13.63
C GLN A 24 -20.69 15.89 13.52
N ILE A 25 -19.72 15.05 13.86
CA ILE A 25 -19.76 13.60 13.70
C ILE A 25 -20.03 12.90 15.05
N LEU A 26 -19.21 13.16 16.08
CA LEU A 26 -19.26 12.46 17.36
C LEU A 26 -20.50 12.79 18.20
N ASN A 27 -21.08 13.99 18.06
CA ASN A 27 -22.31 14.36 18.78
C ASN A 27 -23.48 13.40 18.46
N ASN A 28 -23.51 12.80 17.26
CA ASN A 28 -24.55 11.85 16.85
C ASN A 28 -24.49 10.51 17.60
N ILE A 29 -23.40 10.23 18.31
CA ILE A 29 -23.21 9.06 19.18
C ILE A 29 -22.96 9.46 20.64
N GLY A 30 -23.37 10.67 21.03
CA GLY A 30 -23.32 11.15 22.42
C GLY A 30 -21.93 11.55 22.93
N ILE A 31 -20.93 11.65 22.06
CA ILE A 31 -19.55 12.01 22.43
C ILE A 31 -19.26 13.46 22.00
N GLN A 32 -18.90 14.32 22.97
CA GLN A 32 -18.45 15.69 22.73
C GLN A 32 -16.92 15.76 22.77
N ALA A 33 -16.31 16.35 21.74
CA ALA A 33 -14.88 16.62 21.66
C ALA A 33 -14.55 18.07 22.03
N ARG A 34 -13.49 18.24 22.83
CA ARG A 34 -12.81 19.51 23.11
C ARG A 34 -11.35 19.38 22.68
N ALA A 35 -10.81 20.42 22.03
CA ALA A 35 -9.44 20.40 21.52
C ALA A 35 -8.60 21.55 22.07
N ASN A 36 -7.33 21.28 22.31
CA ASN A 36 -6.27 22.28 22.48
C ASN A 36 -5.05 21.86 21.62
N ILE A 37 -4.14 22.78 21.32
CA ILE A 37 -2.88 22.47 20.62
C ILE A 37 -1.70 23.00 21.44
N GLN A 38 -0.71 22.14 21.69
CA GLN A 38 0.53 22.52 22.36
C GLN A 38 1.71 22.18 21.44
N LYS A 39 2.45 23.21 21.00
CA LYS A 39 3.54 23.12 20.03
C LYS A 39 3.07 22.54 18.68
N LYS A 40 3.11 21.21 18.55
CA LYS A 40 2.71 20.41 17.37
C LYS A 40 1.83 19.21 17.73
N ASN A 41 1.41 19.14 18.99
CA ASN A 41 0.58 18.08 19.53
C ASN A 41 -0.85 18.62 19.65
N LEU A 42 -1.79 17.99 18.94
CA LEU A 42 -3.22 18.22 19.18
C LEU A 42 -3.64 17.36 20.38
N HIS A 43 -4.33 17.96 21.34
CA HIS A 43 -4.88 17.29 22.51
C HIS A 43 -6.41 17.29 22.40
N LEU A 44 -7.01 16.11 22.27
CA LEU A 44 -8.45 15.90 22.11
C LEU A 44 -9.03 15.19 23.32
N LEU A 45 -9.73 15.94 24.16
CA LEU A 45 -10.57 15.39 25.22
C LEU A 45 -11.94 15.03 24.63
N LEU A 46 -12.39 13.80 24.87
CA LEU A 46 -13.68 13.28 24.44
C LEU A 46 -14.49 12.90 25.67
N GLU A 47 -15.72 13.40 25.75
CA GLU A 47 -16.58 13.29 26.91
C GLU A 47 -17.98 12.80 26.53
N ALA A 48 -18.51 11.85 27.29
CA ALA A 48 -19.85 11.28 27.09
C ALA A 48 -20.48 10.82 28.41
N SER A 49 -21.76 10.45 28.41
CA SER A 49 -22.45 9.89 29.59
C SER A 49 -21.98 8.49 29.98
N GLU A 50 -21.32 7.78 29.06
CA GLU A 50 -20.68 6.48 29.25
C GLU A 50 -19.22 6.58 28.76
N VAL A 51 -18.39 5.56 28.96
CA VAL A 51 -17.00 5.56 28.46
C VAL A 51 -17.01 5.76 26.94
N PRO A 52 -16.43 6.86 26.39
CA PRO A 52 -16.43 7.10 24.95
C PRO A 52 -15.80 5.92 24.21
N ASN A 53 -16.44 5.40 23.16
CA ASN A 53 -15.91 4.23 22.46
C ASN A 53 -14.54 4.56 21.84
N ARG A 54 -13.46 4.00 22.40
CA ARG A 54 -12.07 4.31 22.05
C ARG A 54 -11.82 4.23 20.55
N GLU A 55 -12.11 3.09 19.98
CA GLU A 55 -11.67 2.78 18.62
C GLU A 55 -12.59 3.39 17.54
N ILE A 56 -13.89 3.61 17.81
CA ILE A 56 -14.75 4.45 16.95
C ILE A 56 -14.26 5.90 16.98
N SER A 57 -13.92 6.43 18.16
CA SER A 57 -13.41 7.79 18.30
C SER A 57 -12.10 7.99 17.54
N ILE A 58 -11.15 7.07 17.70
CA ILE A 58 -9.87 7.04 16.97
C ILE A 58 -10.11 6.98 15.45
N ARG A 59 -11.05 6.16 14.97
CA ARG A 59 -11.45 6.11 13.55
C ARG A 59 -11.93 7.48 13.03
N VAL A 60 -12.83 8.13 13.76
CA VAL A 60 -13.39 9.45 13.36
C VAL A 60 -12.30 10.51 13.32
N ILE A 61 -11.49 10.60 14.38
CA ILE A 61 -10.40 11.56 14.50
C ILE A 61 -9.36 11.31 13.39
N TYR A 62 -8.98 10.07 13.15
CA TYR A 62 -8.05 9.73 12.07
C TYR A 62 -8.57 10.18 10.69
N GLN A 63 -9.85 9.93 10.37
CA GLN A 63 -10.42 10.37 9.08
C GLN A 63 -10.53 11.90 8.97
N VAL A 64 -10.91 12.62 10.03
CA VAL A 64 -10.87 14.10 10.04
C VAL A 64 -9.44 14.59 9.77
N MET A 65 -8.45 14.06 10.49
CA MET A 65 -7.05 14.48 10.33
C MET A 65 -6.47 14.08 8.96
N LYS A 66 -6.89 12.92 8.40
CA LYS A 66 -6.55 12.46 7.04
C LYS A 66 -7.08 13.41 5.96
N VAL A 67 -8.24 14.05 6.17
CA VAL A 67 -8.78 15.08 5.26
C VAL A 67 -8.10 16.44 5.45
N LEU A 68 -7.73 16.79 6.68
CA LEU A 68 -7.07 18.06 6.97
C LEU A 68 -5.62 18.09 6.47
N LYS A 69 -4.83 17.03 6.73
CA LYS A 69 -3.39 16.95 6.43
C LYS A 69 -2.62 18.21 6.90
N SER A 70 -2.90 18.65 8.13
CA SER A 70 -2.32 19.87 8.72
C SER A 70 -0.82 19.70 9.00
N PRO A 71 0.08 20.48 8.36
CA PRO A 71 1.53 20.34 8.55
C PRO A 71 2.03 20.87 9.91
N LEU A 72 1.12 21.43 10.71
CA LEU A 72 1.38 21.96 12.05
C LEU A 72 1.05 20.96 13.17
N ILE A 73 0.51 19.78 12.84
CA ILE A 73 0.16 18.75 13.82
C ILE A 73 0.90 17.46 13.45
N ASP A 74 1.94 17.13 14.20
CA ASP A 74 2.71 15.88 13.99
C ASP A 74 2.09 14.71 14.79
N PHE A 75 1.44 15.00 15.92
CA PHE A 75 0.81 14.02 16.81
C PHE A 75 -0.58 14.46 17.27
N VAL A 76 -1.47 13.48 17.53
CA VAL A 76 -2.76 13.69 18.17
C VAL A 76 -2.87 12.81 19.41
N ASN A 77 -2.86 13.43 20.60
CA ASN A 77 -3.17 12.79 21.86
C ASN A 77 -4.69 12.81 22.08
N ILE A 78 -5.29 11.66 22.34
CA ILE A 78 -6.73 11.50 22.52
C ILE A 78 -6.97 10.97 23.94
N TYR A 79 -7.97 11.53 24.63
CA TYR A 79 -8.34 11.19 25.99
C TYR A 79 -9.85 10.92 26.03
N GLY A 80 -10.28 9.69 26.31
CA GLY A 80 -11.70 9.38 26.50
C GLY A 80 -12.08 9.38 27.96
N ARG A 81 -13.15 10.08 28.32
CA ARG A 81 -13.56 10.35 29.69
C ARG A 81 -15.09 10.31 29.85
N ILE A 82 -15.61 9.80 30.96
CA ILE A 82 -17.02 10.00 31.34
C ILE A 82 -17.23 11.44 31.82
N ASN A 83 -18.39 12.02 31.52
CA ASN A 83 -18.81 13.35 31.96
C ASN A 83 -18.61 13.54 33.47
N GLY A 84 -17.82 14.55 33.85
CA GLY A 84 -17.56 14.89 35.26
C GLY A 84 -16.43 14.11 35.93
N HIS A 85 -15.90 13.04 35.32
CA HIS A 85 -14.65 12.44 35.78
C HIS A 85 -13.47 13.39 35.53
N THR A 86 -12.40 13.28 36.32
CA THR A 86 -11.15 14.03 36.13
C THR A 86 -10.17 13.26 35.25
N ILE A 87 -9.95 11.97 35.56
CA ILE A 87 -9.05 11.05 34.87
C ILE A 87 -9.76 10.43 33.65
N PRO A 88 -9.13 10.36 32.45
CA PRO A 88 -9.65 9.61 31.30
C PRO A 88 -9.62 8.09 31.55
N GLU A 89 -10.67 7.36 31.17
CA GLU A 89 -10.65 5.88 31.26
C GLU A 89 -9.73 5.24 30.21
N TRP A 90 -9.40 5.96 29.13
CA TRP A 90 -8.39 5.55 28.15
C TRP A 90 -7.70 6.73 27.46
N THR A 91 -6.54 6.45 26.88
CA THR A 91 -5.80 7.37 26.00
C THR A 91 -5.34 6.67 24.72
N GLU A 92 -5.00 7.46 23.69
CA GLU A 92 -4.34 7.01 22.46
C GLU A 92 -3.42 8.13 21.94
N VAL A 93 -2.34 7.78 21.25
CA VAL A 93 -1.54 8.74 20.46
C VAL A 93 -1.52 8.31 18.99
N ILE A 94 -2.02 9.17 18.10
CA ILE A 94 -1.90 9.01 16.65
C ILE A 94 -0.66 9.78 16.17
N GLU A 95 0.31 9.08 15.60
CA GLU A 95 1.40 9.67 14.81
C GLU A 95 0.84 10.05 13.42
N LEU A 96 0.75 11.34 13.08
CA LEU A 96 0.31 11.76 11.73
C LEU A 96 1.49 11.86 10.76
N HIS A 97 2.64 12.28 11.26
CA HIS A 97 3.88 12.44 10.50
C HIS A 97 5.06 11.92 11.32
N GLN A 98 6.11 11.40 10.67
CA GLN A 98 7.37 11.14 11.35
C GLN A 98 8.05 12.47 11.73
N ALA A 99 7.82 12.93 12.96
CA ALA A 99 8.56 14.03 13.55
C ALA A 99 10.07 13.73 13.48
N LYS A 100 10.85 14.70 12.99
CA LYS A 100 12.32 14.56 12.86
C LYS A 100 13.06 14.53 14.20
N ILE A 101 12.36 14.81 15.31
CA ILE A 101 12.86 14.84 16.68
C ILE A 101 11.83 14.13 17.55
N TYR A 102 12.29 13.18 18.37
CA TYR A 102 11.46 12.44 19.31
C TYR A 102 11.36 13.21 20.63
N HIS A 103 10.15 13.51 21.09
CA HIS A 103 9.91 14.11 22.41
C HIS A 103 8.97 13.19 23.19
N PRO A 104 9.42 12.54 24.28
CA PRO A 104 8.60 11.58 25.01
C PRO A 104 7.50 12.29 25.80
N ALA A 105 6.24 11.99 25.47
CA ALA A 105 5.05 12.55 26.13
C ALA A 105 4.77 11.90 27.51
N GLY A 106 5.71 12.07 28.45
CA GLY A 106 5.65 11.48 29.80
C GLY A 106 5.24 12.42 30.93
N LEU A 107 5.50 13.73 30.81
CA LEU A 107 5.29 14.72 31.89
C LEU A 107 4.31 15.84 31.53
N GLU A 108 4.41 16.43 30.33
CA GLU A 108 3.46 17.49 29.89
C GLU A 108 2.00 16.97 29.86
N THR A 109 1.81 15.67 29.59
CA THR A 109 0.51 14.98 29.65
C THR A 109 -0.16 15.06 31.02
N ILE A 110 0.62 14.98 32.11
CA ILE A 110 0.11 15.01 33.49
C ILE A 110 -0.14 16.46 33.94
N LEU A 111 0.74 17.39 33.55
CA LEU A 111 0.56 18.81 33.81
C LEU A 111 -0.72 19.35 33.14
N TRP A 112 -0.98 18.96 31.88
CA TRP A 112 -2.22 19.32 31.18
C TRP A 112 -3.47 18.81 31.94
N GLN A 113 -3.44 17.59 32.50
CA GLN A 113 -4.56 17.05 33.27
C GLN A 113 -4.84 17.84 34.55
N LEU A 114 -3.81 18.39 35.20
CA LEU A 114 -3.95 19.24 36.39
C LEU A 114 -4.51 20.63 36.03
N GLU A 115 -3.94 21.28 35.01
CA GLU A 115 -4.31 22.63 34.56
C GLU A 115 -5.75 22.73 34.04
N ASN A 116 -6.30 21.67 33.44
CA ASN A 116 -7.59 21.69 32.74
C ASN A 116 -8.76 21.13 33.57
N THR A 117 -8.59 21.02 34.89
CA THR A 117 -9.65 20.58 35.83
C THR A 117 -10.87 21.51 35.89
N ASN A 118 -10.70 22.81 35.66
CA ASN A 118 -11.76 23.83 35.78
C ASN A 118 -12.47 24.19 34.45
N TYR A 119 -12.57 23.25 33.50
CA TYR A 119 -13.22 23.48 32.20
C TYR A 119 -14.77 23.46 32.26
N ALA A 120 -15.34 24.23 33.18
CA ALA A 120 -16.77 24.25 33.54
C ALA A 120 -17.47 25.61 33.33
N GLN A 121 -16.82 26.62 32.73
CA GLN A 121 -17.44 27.89 32.33
C GLN A 121 -16.83 28.45 31.03
N GLU A 122 -17.65 28.52 29.97
CA GLU A 122 -17.68 29.49 28.85
C GLU A 122 -18.30 28.86 27.59
N TYR A 123 -19.63 28.93 27.46
CA TYR A 123 -20.37 28.45 26.30
C TYR A 123 -20.42 29.49 25.17
N SER A 124 -19.34 29.64 24.41
CA SER A 124 -19.35 30.37 23.12
C SER A 124 -19.68 29.42 21.96
N ILE A 125 -20.95 29.00 21.86
CA ILE A 125 -21.42 28.16 20.76
C ILE A 125 -21.38 28.95 19.44
N LEU A 126 -20.59 28.47 18.47
CA LEU A 126 -20.61 28.96 17.08
C LEU A 126 -21.91 28.50 16.38
N THR A 127 -23.01 29.19 16.66
CA THR A 127 -24.28 29.00 15.96
C THR A 127 -24.25 29.61 14.57
N LEU A 128 -24.85 28.90 13.62
CA LEU A 128 -25.21 29.38 12.29
C LEU A 128 -26.72 29.11 12.09
N PRO A 129 -27.42 29.88 11.23
CA PRO A 129 -28.87 29.79 11.11
C PRO A 129 -29.35 28.42 10.65
N TYR A 130 -30.56 28.08 11.11
CA TYR A 130 -31.20 26.78 11.00
C TYR A 130 -31.44 26.37 9.54
N LEU A 131 -30.96 25.21 9.11
CA LEU A 131 -31.40 24.57 7.87
C LEU A 131 -32.75 23.86 8.10
N PRO A 132 -33.75 24.01 7.21
CA PRO A 132 -35.11 23.57 7.48
C PRO A 132 -35.26 22.04 7.44
N LYS A 133 -35.80 21.46 8.50
CA LYS A 133 -36.25 20.05 8.52
C LYS A 133 -37.45 19.88 7.59
N LYS A 134 -37.31 19.10 6.52
CA LYS A 134 -38.45 18.39 5.88
C LYS A 134 -37.99 17.12 5.16
N ALA A 135 -38.14 16.00 5.86
CA ALA A 135 -38.12 14.65 5.29
C ALA A 135 -39.23 13.85 6.00
N THR A 136 -40.44 13.91 5.45
CA THR A 136 -41.59 13.16 5.97
C THR A 136 -41.48 11.69 5.58
N LEU A 137 -41.16 10.84 6.55
CA LEU A 137 -41.40 9.40 6.45
C LEU A 137 -42.90 9.14 6.65
N HIS A 138 -43.52 8.44 5.71
CA HIS A 138 -44.87 7.90 5.92
C HIS A 138 -44.78 6.69 6.86
N ASN A 139 -45.54 6.74 7.96
CA ASN A 139 -45.91 5.53 8.68
C ASN A 139 -47.00 4.81 7.88
N SER A 140 -46.85 3.49 7.72
CA SER A 140 -47.94 2.58 7.37
C SER A 140 -48.18 1.64 8.54
N GLU A 141 -49.34 1.74 9.18
CA GLU A 141 -49.71 0.90 10.32
C GLU A 141 -50.05 -0.53 9.86
N ILE A 142 -49.60 -1.55 10.59
CA ILE A 142 -50.25 -2.87 10.63
C ILE A 142 -50.39 -3.29 12.10
N THR A 143 -51.51 -3.92 12.42
CA THR A 143 -52.09 -4.03 13.76
C THR A 143 -51.52 -5.14 14.64
N LYS A 144 -51.61 -4.95 15.97
CA LYS A 144 -51.36 -5.98 16.98
C LYS A 144 -52.53 -6.97 17.11
N LYS A 145 -52.25 -8.22 17.47
CA LYS A 145 -53.17 -9.09 18.24
C LYS A 145 -52.39 -9.92 19.28
N LYS A 146 -53.07 -10.42 20.31
CA LYS A 146 -52.49 -11.03 21.54
C LYS A 146 -53.05 -12.44 21.81
N GLN A 147 -52.18 -13.35 22.26
CA GLN A 147 -52.36 -14.52 23.16
C GLN A 147 -50.93 -15.11 23.35
N LYS A 148 -50.36 -15.44 24.52
CA LYS A 148 -50.71 -15.61 25.96
C LYS A 148 -51.00 -17.04 26.46
N GLU A 149 -49.92 -17.78 26.70
CA GLU A 149 -49.67 -18.83 27.73
C GLU A 149 -48.16 -18.76 28.09
N GLU A 150 -47.54 -19.05 29.27
CA GLU A 150 -47.88 -19.61 30.62
C GLU A 150 -47.98 -21.15 30.74
N VAL A 151 -47.20 -21.89 31.57
CA VAL A 151 -46.10 -21.53 32.53
C VAL A 151 -44.79 -22.31 32.18
N ASP A 152 -43.87 -22.89 32.97
CA ASP A 152 -43.67 -23.16 34.42
C ASP A 152 -42.15 -23.29 34.79
N TYR A 153 -41.78 -23.57 36.05
CA TYR A 153 -40.39 -23.61 36.57
C TYR A 153 -40.00 -24.88 37.36
N SER A 154 -38.78 -25.39 37.15
CA SER A 154 -37.92 -26.15 38.12
C SER A 154 -36.54 -26.36 37.47
N VAL A 155 -35.35 -26.08 38.05
CA VAL A 155 -34.77 -26.20 39.40
C VAL A 155 -34.40 -27.63 39.80
N ILE A 156 -33.10 -28.00 39.68
CA ILE A 156 -32.25 -28.65 40.71
C ILE A 156 -30.78 -28.84 40.22
N ASN A 157 -29.90 -28.01 40.80
CA ASN A 157 -28.59 -28.28 41.42
C ASN A 157 -27.62 -29.45 41.08
N ILE A 158 -26.32 -29.06 41.11
CA ILE A 158 -25.14 -29.73 41.72
C ILE A 158 -24.20 -30.64 40.87
N ASN A 159 -22.90 -30.39 41.14
CA ASN A 159 -21.67 -31.01 40.64
C ASN A 159 -21.59 -32.56 40.76
N GLN A 160 -20.76 -33.17 39.91
CA GLN A 160 -19.57 -33.85 40.44
C GLN A 160 -18.44 -34.06 39.40
N THR A 161 -17.20 -33.96 39.87
CA THR A 161 -15.97 -34.35 39.16
C THR A 161 -15.58 -35.75 39.60
N VAL A 162 -15.08 -36.62 38.70
CA VAL A 162 -14.02 -37.59 39.07
C VAL A 162 -13.29 -38.14 37.83
N ILE A 163 -12.04 -38.57 38.07
CA ILE A 163 -11.08 -39.10 37.09
C ILE A 163 -11.34 -40.59 36.83
N ASN A 164 -11.03 -41.09 35.63
CA ASN A 164 -10.48 -42.45 35.57
C ASN A 164 -9.41 -42.64 34.49
N ARG A 165 -8.43 -43.52 34.79
CA ARG A 165 -7.38 -43.97 33.86
C ARG A 165 -7.61 -45.45 33.53
N CYS A 166 -7.26 -45.86 32.32
CA CYS A 166 -6.91 -47.26 32.02
C CYS A 166 -5.49 -47.35 31.44
N HIS A 167 -4.93 -48.56 31.42
CA HIS A 167 -3.49 -48.81 31.51
C HIS A 167 -3.02 -49.90 30.52
N VAL A 168 -1.75 -49.78 30.07
CA VAL A 168 -0.87 -50.90 29.62
C VAL A 168 -1.29 -51.53 28.25
N VAL A 169 -0.39 -51.83 27.30
CA VAL A 169 0.60 -52.93 27.26
C VAL A 169 2.00 -52.48 26.77
N LYS A 170 3.04 -53.27 27.10
CA LYS A 170 4.47 -53.10 26.76
C LYS A 170 5.02 -54.30 25.96
N LYS A 171 6.22 -54.10 25.37
CA LYS A 171 7.34 -55.04 25.08
C LYS A 171 7.63 -55.47 23.63
N GLU A 172 8.77 -54.96 23.14
CA GLU A 172 9.99 -55.67 22.71
C GLU A 172 9.94 -56.86 21.72
N LYS A 173 10.74 -56.75 20.64
CA LYS A 173 11.81 -57.72 20.31
C LYS A 173 12.94 -57.07 19.49
N LYS A 174 14.05 -57.80 19.27
CA LYS A 174 15.36 -57.31 18.80
C LYS A 174 16.06 -58.37 17.92
N PHE A 175 17.18 -58.00 17.28
CA PHE A 175 18.06 -58.82 16.40
C PHE A 175 17.47 -59.15 15.01
N PHE A 176 18.26 -59.38 13.95
CA PHE A 176 19.75 -59.33 13.78
C PHE A 176 20.16 -58.03 13.02
N SER A 177 21.38 -57.77 12.49
CA SER A 177 22.62 -58.53 12.26
C SER A 177 23.89 -57.64 12.38
N GLN A 178 25.02 -58.06 11.81
CA GLN A 178 26.25 -57.27 11.58
C GLN A 178 26.72 -57.42 10.12
N MET A 179 27.46 -56.44 9.59
CA MET A 179 28.75 -56.68 8.90
C MET A 179 29.57 -55.38 8.71
N GLU A 180 30.89 -55.53 8.92
CA GLU A 180 32.09 -54.86 8.36
C GLU A 180 31.95 -53.51 7.61
N ARG A 181 32.66 -52.41 7.96
CA ARG A 181 34.11 -52.11 8.17
C ARG A 181 34.80 -51.49 6.94
N GLN A 182 35.34 -50.28 7.17
CA GLN A 182 36.53 -49.64 6.57
C GLN A 182 36.79 -49.71 5.04
N TYR A 183 36.94 -48.51 4.44
CA TYR A 183 38.21 -48.12 3.80
C TYR A 183 38.44 -46.61 3.96
N SER A 184 39.68 -46.12 3.88
CA SER A 184 39.99 -44.68 4.07
C SER A 184 41.27 -44.24 3.35
N LYS A 185 41.32 -42.94 2.96
CA LYS A 185 42.50 -42.23 2.40
C LYS A 185 42.93 -42.77 1.02
N ASN A 186 43.61 -42.03 0.12
CA ASN A 186 44.59 -40.97 0.32
C ASN A 186 44.68 -40.00 -0.88
N LYS A 187 45.22 -38.79 -0.60
CA LYS A 187 46.11 -37.94 -1.41
C LYS A 187 46.26 -38.17 -2.94
N ASN A 188 46.30 -37.05 -3.67
CA ASN A 188 47.60 -36.60 -4.20
C ASN A 188 47.73 -35.05 -4.25
N LYS A 189 48.97 -34.55 -4.27
CA LYS A 189 49.36 -33.12 -4.37
C LYS A 189 50.15 -32.91 -5.67
N PHE A 190 50.15 -31.69 -6.22
CA PHE A 190 51.25 -30.94 -6.88
C PHE A 190 50.56 -29.69 -7.50
N ILE A 191 50.69 -28.46 -6.96
CA ILE A 191 51.86 -27.54 -6.87
C ILE A 191 52.34 -27.03 -8.24
N TRP A 192 52.10 -25.73 -8.48
CA TRP A 192 53.05 -24.75 -9.04
C TRP A 192 52.70 -23.35 -8.48
N ILE A 193 53.69 -22.45 -8.39
CA ILE A 193 53.61 -21.10 -7.78
C ILE A 193 54.49 -20.13 -8.62
N LEU A 194 54.34 -18.81 -8.41
CA LEU A 194 54.99 -17.66 -9.07
C LEU A 194 54.42 -17.32 -10.47
N ALA A 195 54.48 -16.08 -10.97
CA ALA A 195 55.07 -14.81 -10.45
C ALA A 195 53.97 -13.70 -10.43
N SER A 196 53.87 -12.80 -9.44
CA SER A 196 54.74 -11.67 -9.00
C SER A 196 54.62 -10.39 -9.87
N ALA A 197 54.55 -9.22 -9.23
CA ALA A 197 54.22 -7.91 -9.82
C ALA A 197 55.44 -7.01 -10.08
N ILE A 198 55.25 -5.83 -10.72
CA ILE A 198 55.86 -4.50 -10.42
C ILE A 198 55.44 -3.41 -11.48
N SER A 199 55.73 -2.12 -11.17
CA SER A 199 55.51 -0.87 -11.97
C SER A 199 54.11 -0.23 -11.83
N ILE A 200 53.84 0.92 -11.19
CA ILE A 200 54.58 2.10 -10.63
C ILE A 200 54.82 3.31 -11.57
N LEU A 201 54.31 4.49 -11.14
CA LEU A 201 54.47 5.89 -11.59
C LEU A 201 54.00 6.25 -13.04
N LEU A 202 53.27 7.35 -13.28
CA LEU A 202 53.68 8.77 -13.08
C LEU A 202 52.50 9.76 -12.86
N LEU A 203 52.82 10.95 -12.32
CA LEU A 203 52.05 12.21 -12.36
C LEU A 203 52.98 13.31 -12.90
N PRO A 204 52.47 14.35 -13.60
CA PRO A 204 52.24 15.68 -12.99
C PRO A 204 50.77 16.15 -13.21
N ILE A 205 50.13 16.94 -12.33
CA ILE A 205 50.39 18.33 -11.89
C ILE A 205 50.25 19.37 -13.02
N SER A 206 49.15 20.14 -12.97
CA SER A 206 49.13 21.57 -13.27
C SER A 206 47.89 22.22 -12.63
N THR A 207 48.09 23.16 -11.70
CA THR A 207 47.03 23.90 -11.01
C THR A 207 46.84 25.29 -11.61
N VAL A 208 45.59 25.72 -11.80
CA VAL A 208 45.25 27.16 -11.87
C VAL A 208 44.06 27.41 -10.95
N VAL A 209 44.20 28.41 -10.08
CA VAL A 209 43.13 28.96 -9.25
C VAL A 209 42.85 30.37 -9.75
N ILE A 210 41.60 30.66 -10.12
CA ILE A 210 41.08 32.02 -10.14
C ILE A 210 39.74 32.02 -9.40
N ASN A 211 39.61 32.97 -8.48
CA ASN A 211 38.39 33.27 -7.73
C ASN A 211 37.96 34.68 -8.11
N SER A 212 36.68 34.87 -8.43
CA SER A 212 36.06 36.19 -8.52
C SER A 212 34.58 36.10 -8.16
N GLN A 213 34.12 37.02 -7.32
CA GLN A 213 32.74 37.11 -6.89
C GLN A 213 31.89 37.97 -7.85
N THR A 214 30.57 37.87 -7.70
CA THR A 214 29.55 38.89 -8.03
C THR A 214 29.61 39.58 -9.40
N ASP A 215 28.51 39.47 -10.15
CA ASP A 215 27.73 40.70 -10.32
C ASP A 215 26.21 40.44 -10.41
N ARG A 216 25.42 41.50 -10.29
CA ARG A 216 23.94 41.49 -10.44
C ARG A 216 23.55 41.79 -11.89
N ILE A 217 22.35 41.38 -12.30
CA ILE A 217 21.31 42.17 -13.01
C ILE A 217 20.28 41.23 -13.68
N ASN A 218 19.04 41.32 -13.23
CA ASN A 218 17.83 41.19 -14.07
C ASN A 218 17.47 42.62 -14.51
N PRO A 219 16.84 42.87 -15.68
CA PRO A 219 15.76 42.03 -16.22
C PRO A 219 15.73 41.90 -17.76
N ILE A 220 14.70 41.21 -18.29
CA ILE A 220 13.67 41.81 -19.17
C ILE A 220 12.54 40.79 -19.40
N ILE A 221 11.29 41.21 -19.14
CA ILE A 221 10.09 40.59 -19.70
C ILE A 221 9.57 41.54 -20.79
N SER A 222 9.60 41.12 -22.06
CA SER A 222 8.70 41.62 -23.11
C SER A 222 8.86 40.79 -24.40
N LYS A 223 7.90 40.93 -25.34
CA LYS A 223 7.95 40.42 -26.72
C LYS A 223 7.91 38.88 -26.91
N ILE A 224 6.86 38.24 -26.39
CA ILE A 224 6.19 37.15 -27.15
C ILE A 224 4.75 37.60 -27.46
N PHE A 225 4.65 38.64 -28.30
CA PHE A 225 3.45 39.08 -28.99
C PHE A 225 3.87 40.04 -30.11
N LEU A 226 3.80 39.61 -31.38
CA LEU A 226 3.00 40.25 -32.44
C LEU A 226 3.28 39.64 -33.83
N LEU A 227 2.30 39.84 -34.70
CA LEU A 227 2.21 39.38 -36.09
C LEU A 227 3.18 40.12 -37.03
N PRO A 228 3.49 39.56 -38.22
CA PRO A 228 4.19 40.29 -39.28
C PRO A 228 3.34 41.45 -39.83
N LYS A 229 4.00 42.49 -40.35
CA LYS A 229 3.37 43.67 -40.98
C LYS A 229 3.09 43.47 -42.47
N ILE A 230 2.19 44.31 -43.00
CA ILE A 230 1.77 44.37 -44.41
C ILE A 230 2.56 45.45 -45.18
N SER A 231 2.83 45.18 -46.45
CA SER A 231 3.14 46.11 -47.55
C SER A 231 2.78 45.39 -48.88
N HIS A 232 2.29 46.02 -49.95
CA HIS A 232 1.87 47.42 -50.21
C HIS A 232 0.86 47.43 -51.41
N LEU A 233 0.02 48.48 -51.50
CA LEU A 233 -0.63 49.04 -52.72
C LEU A 233 -1.71 48.24 -53.51
N ASN A 234 -2.86 48.93 -53.69
CA ASN A 234 -3.68 49.19 -54.92
C ASN A 234 -3.79 48.09 -56.01
N THR A 235 -4.95 47.72 -56.58
CA THR A 235 -6.31 48.35 -56.76
C THR A 235 -7.44 47.28 -56.53
N SER A 236 -8.76 47.37 -56.83
CA SER A 236 -9.61 48.22 -57.70
C SER A 236 -11.10 48.30 -57.26
N GLU A 237 -11.89 49.06 -58.03
CA GLU A 237 -13.33 48.94 -58.43
C GLU A 237 -14.12 47.64 -58.04
N VAL A 238 -15.32 47.73 -57.43
CA VAL A 238 -16.69 47.99 -57.99
C VAL A 238 -17.25 46.72 -58.70
N GLU A 239 -18.48 46.20 -58.46
CA GLU A 239 -19.80 46.86 -58.39
C GLU A 239 -20.85 46.20 -57.45
N VAL A 240 -22.09 46.72 -57.47
CA VAL A 240 -23.21 46.59 -56.51
C VAL A 240 -24.41 45.80 -57.08
N SER A 241 -25.16 45.02 -56.26
CA SER A 241 -26.64 44.90 -56.39
C SER A 241 -27.38 44.11 -55.27
N ASN A 242 -28.10 44.86 -54.43
CA ASN A 242 -29.52 44.70 -54.02
C ASN A 242 -30.21 43.32 -53.92
N SER A 243 -30.74 42.98 -52.72
CA SER A 243 -32.20 42.91 -52.43
C SER A 243 -32.55 42.45 -50.99
N VAL A 244 -33.79 42.73 -50.56
CA VAL A 244 -34.40 42.72 -49.19
C VAL A 244 -35.94 42.59 -49.41
N PRO A 245 -36.84 42.03 -48.52
CA PRO A 245 -36.79 41.87 -47.05
C PRO A 245 -37.31 40.53 -46.43
N ALA A 246 -37.33 40.49 -45.08
CA ALA A 246 -38.18 39.68 -44.19
C ALA A 246 -37.83 38.16 -44.03
N SER A 247 -38.15 37.50 -42.90
CA SER A 247 -39.02 37.87 -41.76
C SER A 247 -38.39 37.62 -40.37
N ILE A 248 -39.00 38.18 -39.32
CA ILE A 248 -38.49 38.19 -37.93
C ILE A 248 -38.86 36.89 -37.19
N SER A 249 -37.91 36.30 -36.46
CA SER A 249 -38.19 35.42 -35.31
C SER A 249 -37.03 35.45 -34.31
N THR A 250 -37.31 35.79 -33.04
CA THR A 250 -36.27 36.11 -32.04
C THR A 250 -36.04 34.98 -31.03
N ARG A 251 -34.81 34.45 -30.97
CA ARG A 251 -34.27 33.78 -29.76
C ARG A 251 -32.81 34.16 -29.52
N ASN A 252 -32.59 35.06 -28.56
CA ASN A 252 -31.26 35.44 -28.08
C ASN A 252 -30.75 34.45 -27.02
N THR A 253 -29.86 33.53 -27.39
CA THR A 253 -29.02 32.78 -26.44
C THR A 253 -27.58 33.29 -26.51
N ARG A 254 -27.31 34.44 -25.87
CA ARG A 254 -25.93 34.90 -25.65
C ARG A 254 -25.26 34.02 -24.59
N GLN A 255 -24.35 33.17 -25.04
CA GLN A 255 -23.54 32.31 -24.17
C GLN A 255 -22.41 33.16 -23.55
N SER A 256 -22.56 33.53 -22.27
CA SER A 256 -21.53 34.25 -21.52
C SER A 256 -20.39 33.31 -21.14
N ILE A 257 -19.16 33.63 -21.55
CA ILE A 257 -17.96 32.85 -21.24
C ILE A 257 -17.53 33.14 -19.80
N GLU A 258 -17.98 32.32 -18.84
CA GLU A 258 -17.42 32.32 -17.48
C GLU A 258 -16.12 31.51 -17.44
N THR A 259 -15.00 32.21 -17.25
CA THR A 259 -13.69 31.60 -16.96
C THR A 259 -13.64 31.08 -15.52
N LYS A 260 -14.11 29.84 -15.29
CA LYS A 260 -14.03 29.21 -13.96
C LYS A 260 -12.58 29.07 -13.46
N PRO A 261 -12.22 29.61 -12.28
CA PRO A 261 -10.93 29.35 -11.67
C PRO A 261 -10.90 27.94 -11.06
N THR A 262 -10.17 27.01 -11.68
CA THR A 262 -10.03 25.63 -11.19
C THR A 262 -9.09 25.52 -9.99
N LYS A 263 -9.57 25.93 -8.82
CA LYS A 263 -9.09 25.41 -7.53
C LYS A 263 -9.94 24.22 -7.11
N SER A 264 -9.31 23.11 -6.74
CA SER A 264 -9.97 21.97 -6.10
C SER A 264 -10.19 22.26 -4.61
N GLN A 265 -11.10 23.20 -4.30
CA GLN A 265 -11.59 23.41 -2.94
C GLN A 265 -12.40 22.18 -2.52
N LEU A 266 -12.03 21.54 -1.40
CA LEU A 266 -12.84 20.47 -0.82
C LEU A 266 -14.08 21.09 -0.20
N ASN A 267 -15.27 20.65 -0.61
CA ASN A 267 -16.52 21.08 0.00
C ASN A 267 -16.71 20.40 1.36
N LEU A 268 -17.14 21.15 2.37
CA LEU A 268 -17.33 20.60 3.71
C LEU A 268 -18.47 19.57 3.75
N SER A 269 -19.50 19.70 2.91
CA SER A 269 -20.57 18.69 2.84
C SER A 269 -20.08 17.36 2.24
N GLU A 270 -19.14 17.40 1.30
CA GLU A 270 -18.51 16.19 0.74
C GLU A 270 -17.60 15.51 1.77
N VAL A 271 -16.81 16.30 2.52
CA VAL A 271 -16.01 15.82 3.65
C VAL A 271 -16.91 15.20 4.73
N PHE A 272 -18.03 15.85 5.04
CA PHE A 272 -18.95 15.38 6.06
C PHE A 272 -19.67 14.08 5.67
N GLU A 273 -20.20 13.98 4.45
CA GLU A 273 -20.81 12.73 3.97
C GLU A 273 -19.77 11.61 3.76
N PHE A 274 -18.52 11.93 3.38
CA PHE A 274 -17.44 10.93 3.38
C PHE A 274 -17.23 10.34 4.78
N ILE A 275 -17.09 11.18 5.81
CA ILE A 275 -16.84 10.67 7.18
C ILE A 275 -18.10 10.03 7.78
N LEU A 276 -19.30 10.57 7.51
CA LEU A 276 -20.56 9.91 7.89
C LEU A 276 -20.74 8.55 7.20
N SER A 277 -20.36 8.39 5.93
CA SER A 277 -20.47 7.09 5.26
C SER A 277 -19.56 6.03 5.92
N SER A 278 -18.39 6.46 6.42
CA SER A 278 -17.43 5.66 7.20
C SER A 278 -17.95 5.21 8.59
N ILE A 279 -19.16 5.65 8.99
CA ILE A 279 -19.78 5.46 10.31
C ILE A 279 -21.18 4.86 10.19
N LYS A 280 -21.96 5.27 9.17
CA LYS A 280 -23.23 4.63 8.75
C LYS A 280 -23.01 3.14 8.40
N SER A 281 -21.78 2.75 8.06
CA SER A 281 -21.28 1.37 8.14
C SER A 281 -20.09 1.32 9.12
N PRO A 282 -20.32 1.09 10.42
CA PRO A 282 -19.27 1.14 11.43
C PRO A 282 -18.44 -0.15 11.36
N ILE A 283 -17.44 -0.15 10.49
CA ILE A 283 -16.51 -1.28 10.35
C ILE A 283 -15.79 -1.45 11.68
N ASN A 284 -15.91 -2.64 12.29
CA ASN A 284 -15.29 -2.95 13.57
C ASN A 284 -13.82 -2.50 13.53
N PRO A 285 -13.38 -1.57 14.39
CA PRO A 285 -12.05 -1.01 14.31
C PRO A 285 -10.95 -1.97 14.82
N ASP A 286 -11.30 -3.04 15.53
CA ASP A 286 -10.42 -4.20 15.75
C ASP A 286 -10.25 -5.08 14.50
N THR A 287 -10.96 -4.79 13.41
CA THR A 287 -10.71 -5.42 12.12
C THR A 287 -9.24 -5.29 11.75
N ARG A 288 -8.63 -6.45 11.54
CA ARG A 288 -7.38 -6.60 10.82
C ARG A 288 -7.69 -7.24 9.46
N ILE A 289 -7.04 -6.71 8.43
CA ILE A 289 -6.99 -7.35 7.11
C ILE A 289 -5.70 -8.14 7.05
N THR A 290 -5.81 -9.46 7.00
CA THR A 290 -4.68 -10.37 6.86
C THR A 290 -4.41 -10.57 5.37
N ILE A 291 -3.26 -10.09 4.90
CA ILE A 291 -2.82 -10.20 3.49
C ILE A 291 -1.66 -11.20 3.39
N LYS A 292 -1.68 -12.03 2.35
CA LYS A 292 -0.59 -12.93 1.98
C LYS A 292 -0.02 -12.54 0.62
N ALA A 293 1.13 -11.90 0.62
CA ALA A 293 1.82 -11.48 -0.58
C ALA A 293 2.94 -12.46 -0.98
N VAL A 294 3.06 -12.75 -2.28
CA VAL A 294 4.16 -13.53 -2.84
C VAL A 294 4.90 -12.75 -3.93
N GLY A 295 6.10 -13.21 -4.25
CA GLY A 295 6.93 -12.65 -5.32
C GLY A 295 6.51 -13.03 -6.74
N ASP A 296 7.50 -13.15 -7.60
CA ASP A 296 7.34 -13.24 -9.06
C ASP A 296 6.89 -14.66 -9.46
N ILE A 297 5.77 -14.76 -10.19
CA ILE A 297 5.10 -16.02 -10.56
C ILE A 297 5.23 -16.26 -12.07
N ILE A 298 6.06 -17.25 -12.45
CA ILE A 298 6.27 -17.68 -13.83
C ILE A 298 6.02 -19.20 -13.94
N PRO A 299 4.82 -19.65 -14.34
CA PRO A 299 4.45 -21.08 -14.37
C PRO A 299 5.10 -21.95 -15.46
N GLY A 300 6.06 -21.38 -16.19
CA GLY A 300 6.57 -21.92 -17.45
C GLY A 300 5.91 -21.27 -18.67
N THR A 301 6.44 -21.61 -19.84
CA THR A 301 6.04 -21.05 -21.14
C THR A 301 5.85 -22.16 -22.17
N ASN A 302 4.94 -21.99 -23.13
CA ASN A 302 4.84 -22.82 -24.33
C ASN A 302 5.50 -22.17 -25.56
N TYR A 303 6.29 -21.11 -25.37
CA TYR A 303 6.94 -20.35 -26.44
C TYR A 303 8.41 -20.01 -26.10
N PRO A 304 9.32 -20.03 -27.08
CA PRO A 304 9.18 -20.64 -28.41
C PRO A 304 9.21 -22.18 -28.36
N GLN A 305 9.55 -22.75 -27.20
CA GLN A 305 9.60 -24.19 -26.93
C GLN A 305 8.72 -24.51 -25.72
N ASN A 306 8.16 -25.72 -25.64
CA ASN A 306 7.36 -26.13 -24.50
C ASN A 306 8.22 -26.39 -23.24
N LYS A 307 8.00 -25.54 -22.23
CA LYS A 307 8.60 -25.63 -20.88
C LYS A 307 7.54 -25.66 -19.78
N LEU A 308 6.29 -26.03 -20.09
CA LEU A 308 5.21 -26.22 -19.10
C LEU A 308 5.40 -27.49 -18.26
N HIS A 309 4.75 -27.54 -17.10
CA HIS A 309 4.69 -28.76 -16.29
C HIS A 309 3.66 -29.74 -16.88
N PRO A 310 3.98 -31.04 -17.04
CA PRO A 310 3.03 -32.02 -17.59
C PRO A 310 1.81 -32.23 -16.67
N ARG A 311 1.95 -31.98 -15.36
CA ARG A 311 0.87 -32.00 -14.37
C ARG A 311 0.81 -30.63 -13.68
N LYS A 312 0.09 -29.66 -14.23
CA LYS A 312 0.15 -28.24 -13.80
C LYS A 312 -0.14 -28.03 -12.31
N GLN A 313 -0.98 -28.88 -11.72
CA GLN A 313 -1.41 -28.88 -10.32
C GLN A 313 -0.24 -29.01 -9.33
N GLU A 314 0.82 -29.72 -9.71
CA GLU A 314 1.99 -29.96 -8.86
C GLU A 314 2.85 -28.71 -8.64
N LEU A 315 2.67 -27.66 -9.45
CA LEU A 315 3.44 -26.42 -9.35
C LEU A 315 3.19 -25.62 -8.06
N LEU A 316 2.03 -25.80 -7.41
CA LEU A 316 1.68 -25.11 -6.16
C LEU A 316 1.25 -26.05 -5.02
N ALA A 317 1.11 -27.35 -5.27
CA ALA A 317 0.58 -28.31 -4.30
C ALA A 317 1.27 -28.22 -2.91
N SER A 318 2.60 -28.13 -2.87
CA SER A 318 3.37 -28.07 -1.62
C SER A 318 3.28 -26.73 -0.87
N VAL A 319 2.80 -25.66 -1.49
CA VAL A 319 2.71 -24.31 -0.88
C VAL A 319 1.29 -23.74 -0.81
N LYS A 320 0.30 -24.34 -1.49
CA LYS A 320 -1.12 -23.99 -1.35
C LYS A 320 -1.57 -23.87 0.12
N PRO A 321 -1.16 -24.73 1.07
CA PRO A 321 -1.50 -24.56 2.48
C PRO A 321 -0.99 -23.26 3.11
N LEU A 322 0.16 -22.73 2.69
CA LEU A 322 0.72 -21.49 3.20
C LEU A 322 -0.10 -20.25 2.78
N LEU A 323 -0.80 -20.35 1.64
CA LEU A 323 -1.63 -19.29 1.07
C LEU A 323 -3.05 -19.26 1.67
N GLN A 324 -3.47 -20.27 2.42
CA GLN A 324 -4.79 -20.29 3.08
C GLN A 324 -4.80 -19.38 4.32
N ASN A 325 -6.00 -19.13 4.86
CA ASN A 325 -6.22 -18.36 6.10
C ASN A 325 -5.70 -16.92 5.98
N ALA A 326 -6.17 -16.20 4.96
CA ALA A 326 -5.98 -14.77 4.76
C ALA A 326 -7.22 -14.19 4.07
N ASP A 327 -7.48 -12.90 4.27
CA ASP A 327 -8.57 -12.19 3.58
C ASP A 327 -8.23 -11.91 2.11
N LEU A 328 -6.94 -11.77 1.81
CA LEU A 328 -6.41 -11.54 0.48
C LEU A 328 -5.09 -12.27 0.24
N VAL A 329 -4.97 -12.93 -0.90
CA VAL A 329 -3.73 -13.48 -1.44
C VAL A 329 -3.35 -12.71 -2.71
N PHE A 330 -2.12 -12.19 -2.73
CA PHE A 330 -1.58 -11.30 -3.75
C PHE A 330 -0.28 -11.85 -4.35
N GLY A 331 -0.02 -11.61 -5.64
CA GLY A 331 1.27 -11.93 -6.28
C GLY A 331 1.56 -11.12 -7.55
N ASN A 332 2.80 -11.14 -8.03
CA ASN A 332 3.17 -10.60 -9.34
C ASN A 332 3.14 -11.71 -10.39
N PHE A 333 2.22 -11.63 -11.35
CA PHE A 333 2.14 -12.57 -12.46
C PHE A 333 3.03 -12.11 -13.61
N GLU A 334 4.23 -12.68 -13.69
CA GLU A 334 5.30 -12.27 -14.60
C GLU A 334 5.34 -13.16 -15.85
N SER A 335 4.17 -13.26 -16.49
CA SER A 335 3.94 -14.01 -17.73
C SER A 335 2.69 -13.45 -18.41
N THR A 336 2.34 -13.99 -19.58
CA THR A 336 1.06 -13.72 -20.24
C THR A 336 0.17 -14.97 -20.24
N LEU A 337 -1.13 -14.80 -19.95
CA LEU A 337 -2.17 -15.82 -20.11
C LEU A 337 -2.86 -15.62 -21.46
N THR A 338 -2.23 -16.10 -22.52
CA THR A 338 -2.64 -15.88 -23.92
C THR A 338 -2.27 -17.06 -24.81
N ASN A 339 -3.00 -17.22 -25.92
CA ASN A 339 -2.63 -18.11 -27.01
C ASN A 339 -2.02 -17.37 -28.22
N TYR A 340 -1.87 -16.03 -28.15
CA TYR A 340 -1.45 -15.20 -29.28
C TYR A 340 -0.12 -15.69 -29.89
N PRO A 341 -0.01 -15.83 -31.23
CA PRO A 341 1.11 -16.56 -31.85
C PRO A 341 2.42 -15.78 -31.94
N LYS A 342 2.39 -14.44 -31.95
CA LYS A 342 3.56 -13.60 -32.23
C LYS A 342 4.08 -12.93 -30.96
N SER A 343 5.36 -13.10 -30.65
CA SER A 343 6.02 -12.35 -29.57
C SER A 343 6.61 -11.03 -30.07
N ARG A 344 6.63 -10.02 -29.20
CA ARG A 344 7.36 -8.76 -29.39
C ARG A 344 8.89 -8.95 -29.30
N LYS A 345 9.34 -10.02 -28.64
CA LYS A 345 10.75 -10.30 -28.37
C LYS A 345 11.33 -11.24 -29.44
N ARG A 346 12.42 -10.83 -30.08
CA ARG A 346 13.17 -11.68 -31.03
C ARG A 346 13.94 -12.74 -30.23
N MET A 347 13.47 -13.98 -30.29
CA MET A 347 14.11 -15.13 -29.63
C MET A 347 15.39 -15.55 -30.38
N GLY A 348 16.43 -15.94 -29.64
CA GLY A 348 17.68 -16.45 -30.20
C GLY A 348 18.82 -16.49 -29.19
N ASN A 349 19.27 -15.33 -28.73
CA ASN A 349 20.57 -15.12 -28.07
C ASN A 349 20.68 -15.65 -26.61
N GLY A 350 19.83 -16.59 -26.19
CA GLY A 350 19.81 -17.21 -24.84
C GLY A 350 19.47 -16.31 -23.64
N ARG A 351 19.59 -14.98 -23.80
CA ARG A 351 19.34 -13.94 -22.78
C ARG A 351 17.98 -13.23 -22.94
N VAL A 352 17.24 -13.55 -24.00
CA VAL A 352 15.91 -13.01 -24.28
C VAL A 352 14.87 -14.06 -23.89
N PHE A 353 13.89 -13.66 -23.09
CA PHE A 353 12.84 -14.54 -22.58
C PHE A 353 11.46 -13.98 -22.92
N ALA A 354 10.59 -14.84 -23.48
CA ALA A 354 9.19 -14.55 -23.76
C ALA A 354 8.31 -15.61 -23.07
N PHE A 355 7.40 -15.19 -22.20
CA PHE A 355 6.59 -16.08 -21.38
C PHE A 355 5.12 -16.07 -21.81
N ARG A 356 4.71 -17.17 -22.47
CA ARG A 356 3.33 -17.47 -22.85
C ARG A 356 2.85 -18.69 -22.08
N THR A 357 2.06 -18.45 -21.04
CA THR A 357 1.40 -19.50 -20.27
C THR A 357 -0.02 -19.70 -20.84
N PRO A 358 -0.51 -20.93 -21.07
CA PRO A 358 -1.86 -21.14 -21.58
C PRO A 358 -2.93 -20.51 -20.67
N PRO A 359 -3.99 -19.90 -21.23
CA PRO A 359 -5.07 -19.27 -20.47
C PRO A 359 -5.68 -20.07 -19.31
N ASP A 360 -5.69 -21.40 -19.39
CA ASP A 360 -6.19 -22.34 -18.38
C ASP A 360 -5.28 -22.47 -17.12
N TYR A 361 -4.10 -21.84 -17.11
CA TYR A 361 -3.33 -21.66 -15.87
C TYR A 361 -3.97 -20.66 -14.90
N ARG A 362 -4.96 -19.86 -15.33
CA ARG A 362 -5.79 -19.05 -14.41
C ARG A 362 -6.44 -19.89 -13.32
N ASN A 363 -6.84 -21.12 -13.65
CA ASN A 363 -7.47 -22.06 -12.73
C ASN A 363 -6.49 -22.48 -11.63
N LEU A 364 -5.25 -22.84 -11.99
CA LEU A 364 -4.18 -23.18 -11.03
C LEU A 364 -3.92 -22.05 -10.02
N LEU A 365 -3.99 -20.78 -10.45
CA LEU A 365 -3.83 -19.63 -9.57
C LEU A 365 -5.05 -19.43 -8.65
N LYS A 366 -6.26 -19.53 -9.21
CA LYS A 366 -7.50 -19.48 -8.43
C LYS A 366 -7.56 -20.59 -7.37
N ASP A 367 -7.24 -21.83 -7.76
CA ASP A 367 -7.20 -23.02 -6.92
C ASP A 367 -6.18 -22.90 -5.79
N ALA A 368 -5.11 -22.13 -5.96
CA ALA A 368 -4.12 -21.86 -4.93
C ALA A 368 -4.57 -20.81 -3.89
N GLY A 369 -5.62 -20.05 -4.20
CA GLY A 369 -6.22 -19.04 -3.33
C GLY A 369 -6.02 -17.58 -3.78
N PHE A 370 -5.36 -17.32 -4.92
CA PHE A 370 -5.10 -15.94 -5.37
C PHE A 370 -6.40 -15.14 -5.57
N ASN A 371 -6.42 -13.90 -5.06
CA ASN A 371 -7.52 -12.97 -5.25
C ASN A 371 -7.16 -11.83 -6.21
N ILE A 372 -5.93 -11.34 -6.12
CA ILE A 372 -5.43 -10.20 -6.89
C ILE A 372 -4.03 -10.51 -7.45
N LEU A 373 -3.79 -10.15 -8.70
CA LEU A 373 -2.50 -10.32 -9.37
C LEU A 373 -2.04 -8.99 -9.97
N SER A 374 -0.81 -8.58 -9.63
CA SER A 374 -0.11 -7.54 -10.38
C SER A 374 0.28 -8.10 -11.75
N VAL A 375 -0.01 -7.33 -12.79
CA VAL A 375 0.40 -7.59 -14.18
C VAL A 375 1.24 -6.44 -14.74
N ALA A 376 1.81 -5.58 -13.88
CA ALA A 376 2.67 -4.48 -14.29
C ALA A 376 4.16 -4.86 -14.15
N ASN A 377 4.75 -5.51 -15.16
CA ASN A 377 6.15 -5.97 -15.14
C ASN A 377 6.81 -5.90 -16.54
N ASN A 378 8.06 -6.37 -16.62
CA ASN A 378 8.89 -6.51 -17.83
C ASN A 378 8.37 -7.54 -18.87
N HIS A 379 7.45 -8.44 -18.48
CA HIS A 379 6.96 -9.56 -19.30
C HIS A 379 5.50 -9.39 -19.78
N SER A 380 4.74 -8.48 -19.19
CA SER A 380 3.33 -8.16 -19.52
C SER A 380 3.04 -7.97 -21.01
N PHE A 381 3.99 -7.40 -21.77
CA PHE A 381 3.86 -7.09 -23.20
C PHE A 381 4.74 -7.99 -24.09
N ASP A 382 5.05 -9.21 -23.63
CA ASP A 382 5.79 -10.22 -24.41
C ASP A 382 5.07 -10.64 -25.69
N PHE A 383 3.73 -10.60 -25.68
CA PHE A 383 2.86 -10.94 -26.81
C PHE A 383 2.04 -9.72 -27.22
N PHE A 384 2.71 -8.56 -27.24
CA PHE A 384 2.16 -7.24 -27.54
C PHE A 384 0.98 -6.86 -26.61
N LYS A 385 0.21 -5.84 -26.99
CA LYS A 385 -0.99 -5.39 -26.29
C LYS A 385 -2.04 -6.51 -26.17
N GLN A 386 -2.18 -7.37 -27.18
CA GLN A 386 -3.11 -8.49 -27.15
C GLN A 386 -2.81 -9.44 -25.98
N GLY A 387 -1.56 -9.88 -25.82
CA GLY A 387 -1.18 -10.76 -24.72
C GLY A 387 -1.41 -10.15 -23.33
N PHE A 388 -1.26 -8.83 -23.20
CA PHE A 388 -1.57 -8.10 -21.96
C PHE A 388 -3.07 -8.07 -21.66
N GLU A 389 -3.89 -7.75 -22.66
CA GLU A 389 -5.35 -7.66 -22.52
C GLU A 389 -6.00 -9.04 -22.33
N ASP A 390 -5.54 -10.06 -23.06
CA ASP A 390 -5.88 -11.47 -22.85
C ASP A 390 -5.57 -11.90 -21.41
N THR A 391 -4.44 -11.46 -20.84
CA THR A 391 -4.04 -11.83 -19.48
C THR A 391 -5.00 -11.25 -18.45
N ILE A 392 -5.35 -9.97 -18.60
CA ILE A 392 -6.31 -9.29 -17.72
C ILE A 392 -7.71 -9.89 -17.85
N ALA A 393 -8.16 -10.20 -19.07
CA ALA A 393 -9.44 -10.84 -19.32
C ALA A 393 -9.50 -12.24 -18.65
N ASN A 394 -8.50 -13.07 -18.90
CA ASN A 394 -8.43 -14.42 -18.33
C ASN A 394 -8.43 -14.43 -16.80
N ILE A 395 -7.64 -13.55 -16.15
CA ILE A 395 -7.66 -13.42 -14.68
C ILE A 395 -9.08 -13.07 -14.18
N LYS A 396 -9.79 -12.17 -14.86
CA LYS A 396 -11.16 -11.76 -14.47
C LYS A 396 -12.20 -12.88 -14.64
N THR A 397 -12.06 -13.79 -15.62
CA THR A 397 -13.05 -14.89 -15.83
C THR A 397 -13.20 -15.86 -14.65
N VAL A 398 -12.24 -15.92 -13.73
CA VAL A 398 -12.28 -16.80 -12.54
C VAL A 398 -12.48 -16.02 -11.23
N GLY A 399 -12.99 -14.79 -11.32
CA GLY A 399 -13.24 -13.94 -10.14
C GLY A 399 -11.95 -13.63 -9.36
N MET A 400 -10.84 -13.43 -10.07
CA MET A 400 -9.66 -12.73 -9.58
C MET A 400 -9.63 -11.33 -10.19
N GLN A 401 -8.91 -10.39 -9.56
CA GLN A 401 -8.67 -9.06 -10.11
C GLN A 401 -7.24 -8.96 -10.62
N ALA A 402 -7.04 -8.47 -11.84
CA ALA A 402 -5.73 -8.06 -12.34
C ALA A 402 -5.58 -6.54 -12.13
N VAL A 403 -4.40 -6.10 -11.70
CA VAL A 403 -4.04 -4.67 -11.54
C VAL A 403 -2.75 -4.37 -12.30
N GLY A 404 -2.75 -3.32 -13.11
CA GLY A 404 -1.54 -2.87 -13.78
C GLY A 404 -1.72 -2.10 -15.09
N LYS A 405 -2.94 -1.83 -15.55
CA LYS A 405 -3.11 -0.89 -16.67
C LYS A 405 -2.64 0.51 -16.24
N LYS A 406 -2.13 1.27 -17.20
CA LYS A 406 -1.77 2.68 -16.99
C LYS A 406 -3.03 3.49 -16.66
N GLY A 407 -2.99 4.25 -15.56
CA GLY A 407 -4.12 5.02 -15.03
C GLY A 407 -5.16 4.20 -14.24
N GLU A 408 -4.97 2.88 -14.06
CA GLU A 408 -5.94 2.02 -13.38
C GLU A 408 -5.65 1.89 -11.88
N ILE A 409 -6.67 2.21 -11.07
CA ILE A 409 -6.75 1.86 -9.65
C ILE A 409 -7.83 0.77 -9.54
N VAL A 410 -7.50 -0.33 -8.87
CA VAL A 410 -8.42 -1.47 -8.70
C VAL A 410 -8.91 -1.50 -7.26
N TYR A 411 -10.19 -1.22 -7.04
CA TYR A 411 -10.79 -1.27 -5.71
C TYR A 411 -11.35 -2.66 -5.37
N ARG A 412 -11.31 -3.04 -4.09
CA ARG A 412 -11.94 -4.24 -3.55
C ARG A 412 -12.41 -4.01 -2.12
N LYS A 413 -13.66 -4.36 -1.81
CA LYS A 413 -14.18 -4.35 -0.43
C LYS A 413 -13.88 -5.68 0.27
N VAL A 414 -13.37 -5.62 1.50
CA VAL A 414 -12.95 -6.78 2.33
C VAL A 414 -13.28 -6.47 3.79
N LYS A 415 -14.08 -7.32 4.47
CA LYS A 415 -14.55 -7.06 5.85
C LYS A 415 -15.14 -5.63 6.04
N GLY A 416 -15.78 -5.09 4.99
CA GLY A 416 -16.29 -3.71 4.94
C GLY A 416 -15.29 -2.65 4.45
N ILE A 417 -13.99 -2.84 4.69
CA ILE A 417 -12.89 -1.94 4.29
C ILE A 417 -12.76 -1.88 2.76
N ASN A 418 -12.72 -0.68 2.18
CA ASN A 418 -12.38 -0.47 0.78
C ASN A 418 -10.85 -0.41 0.63
N ILE A 419 -10.27 -1.33 -0.15
CA ILE A 419 -8.83 -1.38 -0.41
C ILE A 419 -8.58 -1.05 -1.88
N GLY A 420 -7.77 -0.02 -2.13
CA GLY A 420 -7.34 0.41 -3.47
C GLY A 420 -6.00 -0.21 -3.84
N PHE A 421 -5.89 -0.84 -5.01
CA PHE A 421 -4.67 -1.45 -5.51
C PHE A 421 -4.13 -0.70 -6.72
N ILE A 422 -2.85 -0.37 -6.71
CA ILE A 422 -2.14 0.24 -7.84
C ILE A 422 -0.87 -0.55 -8.13
N ALA A 423 -0.57 -0.84 -9.39
CA ALA A 423 0.64 -1.54 -9.78
C ALA A 423 1.49 -0.72 -10.77
N PHE A 424 2.81 -0.79 -10.57
CA PHE A 424 3.82 0.01 -11.25
C PHE A 424 4.97 -0.86 -11.80
N SER A 425 5.64 -0.36 -12.83
CA SER A 425 6.95 -0.87 -13.26
C SER A 425 7.86 0.29 -13.69
N ASN A 426 9.08 0.05 -14.18
CA ASN A 426 9.90 1.10 -14.79
C ASN A 426 9.49 1.47 -16.24
N TYR A 427 8.39 0.92 -16.77
CA TYR A 427 7.97 1.08 -18.17
C TYR A 427 6.77 2.02 -18.35
N SER A 428 6.78 2.80 -19.44
CA SER A 428 5.79 3.83 -19.78
C SER A 428 4.43 3.32 -20.27
N TYR A 429 4.30 2.01 -20.53
CA TYR A 429 3.05 1.33 -20.88
C TYR A 429 2.24 0.86 -19.66
N HIS A 430 2.83 0.92 -18.47
CA HIS A 430 2.13 0.81 -17.18
C HIS A 430 2.12 2.18 -16.48
N ASN A 431 1.70 2.20 -15.22
CA ASN A 431 2.10 3.28 -14.31
C ASN A 431 3.63 3.19 -14.12
N SER A 432 4.37 4.22 -14.52
CA SER A 432 5.83 4.21 -14.46
C SER A 432 6.31 4.74 -13.11
N MET A 433 7.13 3.97 -12.40
CA MET A 433 7.79 4.44 -11.17
C MET A 433 8.83 5.55 -11.42
N LEU A 434 9.19 5.78 -12.69
CA LEU A 434 10.08 6.87 -13.11
C LEU A 434 9.31 8.19 -13.26
N ASP A 435 7.99 8.12 -13.49
CA ASP A 435 7.08 9.27 -13.45
C ASP A 435 6.49 9.40 -12.04
N LEU A 436 7.31 9.93 -11.13
CA LEU A 436 6.91 10.12 -9.74
C LEU A 436 5.75 11.12 -9.61
N TYR A 437 5.56 12.05 -10.56
CA TYR A 437 4.48 13.04 -10.52
C TYR A 437 3.11 12.38 -10.77
N SER A 438 2.98 11.57 -11.82
CA SER A 438 1.75 10.81 -12.08
C SER A 438 1.52 9.72 -11.02
N ALA A 439 2.59 9.09 -10.52
CA ALA A 439 2.49 8.11 -9.44
C ALA A 439 1.88 8.70 -8.16
N LYS A 440 2.32 9.90 -7.75
CA LYS A 440 1.76 10.64 -6.61
C LYS A 440 0.27 10.92 -6.79
N LYS A 441 -0.14 11.42 -7.97
CA LYS A 441 -1.56 11.70 -8.25
C LYS A 441 -2.44 10.46 -8.13
N LEU A 442 -2.01 9.31 -8.67
CA LEU A 442 -2.77 8.05 -8.58
C LEU A 442 -2.91 7.57 -7.13
N VAL A 443 -1.89 7.75 -6.29
CA VAL A 443 -2.00 7.46 -4.85
C VAL A 443 -2.97 8.44 -4.16
N GLN A 444 -2.85 9.74 -4.41
CA GLN A 444 -3.78 10.75 -3.88
C GLN A 444 -5.24 10.56 -4.34
N GLU A 445 -5.46 9.88 -5.47
CA GLU A 445 -6.79 9.51 -5.98
C GLU A 445 -7.31 8.24 -5.29
N ALA A 446 -6.46 7.23 -5.10
CA ALA A 446 -6.82 6.04 -4.31
C ALA A 446 -7.10 6.39 -2.83
N ASP A 447 -6.29 7.26 -2.23
CA ASP A 447 -6.34 7.70 -0.83
C ASP A 447 -7.67 8.36 -0.42
N LYS A 448 -8.37 8.96 -1.39
CA LYS A 448 -9.70 9.57 -1.24
C LYS A 448 -10.85 8.57 -1.36
N ASN A 449 -10.62 7.45 -2.04
CA ASN A 449 -11.65 6.48 -2.44
C ASN A 449 -11.49 5.11 -1.76
N ALA A 450 -10.45 4.94 -0.95
CA ALA A 450 -10.14 3.73 -0.20
C ALA A 450 -9.75 4.06 1.24
N ASP A 451 -10.10 3.15 2.15
CA ASP A 451 -9.62 3.16 3.54
C ASP A 451 -8.12 2.82 3.61
N ILE A 452 -7.65 1.94 2.70
CA ILE A 452 -6.28 1.42 2.64
C ILE A 452 -5.79 1.40 1.18
N VAL A 453 -4.56 1.84 0.91
CA VAL A 453 -3.96 1.80 -0.45
C VAL A 453 -2.73 0.89 -0.51
N VAL A 454 -2.79 -0.14 -1.36
CA VAL A 454 -1.74 -1.14 -1.58
C VAL A 454 -1.05 -0.93 -2.93
N ILE A 455 0.27 -0.79 -2.91
CA ILE A 455 1.11 -0.57 -4.09
C ILE A 455 1.91 -1.83 -4.41
N SER A 456 1.94 -2.23 -5.68
CA SER A 456 2.88 -3.23 -6.21
C SER A 456 3.87 -2.58 -7.18
N VAL A 457 5.16 -2.92 -7.10
CA VAL A 457 6.19 -2.34 -7.98
C VAL A 457 7.24 -3.35 -8.46
N HIS A 458 7.16 -3.74 -9.73
CA HIS A 458 8.19 -4.53 -10.42
C HIS A 458 9.29 -3.60 -10.96
N ALA A 459 10.42 -3.53 -10.26
CA ALA A 459 11.56 -2.67 -10.60
C ALA A 459 12.81 -2.97 -9.76
N GLY A 460 13.91 -2.26 -10.02
CA GLY A 460 15.23 -2.48 -9.45
C GLY A 460 16.13 -3.37 -10.32
N ALA A 461 17.42 -3.39 -10.00
CA ALA A 461 18.39 -4.28 -10.63
C ALA A 461 18.22 -5.74 -10.15
N GLU A 462 18.63 -6.68 -10.99
CA GLU A 462 18.25 -8.09 -10.85
C GLU A 462 19.39 -9.00 -10.37
N GLY A 463 19.00 -10.07 -9.69
CA GLY A 463 19.87 -11.15 -9.27
C GLY A 463 20.74 -10.86 -8.05
N THR A 464 21.66 -11.78 -7.77
CA THR A 464 22.39 -11.83 -6.49
C THR A 464 23.34 -10.66 -6.24
N ARG A 465 23.73 -9.91 -7.28
CA ARG A 465 24.51 -8.67 -7.13
C ARG A 465 23.65 -7.50 -6.62
N ALA A 466 22.33 -7.60 -6.75
CA ALA A 466 21.35 -6.59 -6.38
C ALA A 466 20.51 -6.99 -5.14
N LEU A 467 21.13 -7.68 -4.18
CA LEU A 467 20.51 -8.01 -2.89
C LEU A 467 20.37 -6.80 -1.96
N ARG A 468 21.36 -5.89 -1.99
CA ARG A 468 21.43 -4.69 -1.14
C ARG A 468 20.58 -3.59 -1.76
N ILE A 469 19.60 -3.07 -1.03
CA ILE A 469 18.84 -1.88 -1.42
C ILE A 469 19.51 -0.63 -0.85
N LYS A 470 19.52 0.46 -1.62
CA LYS A 470 19.99 1.79 -1.19
C LYS A 470 19.07 2.86 -1.77
N ASN A 471 19.01 4.02 -1.15
CA ASN A 471 18.32 5.19 -1.72
C ASN A 471 19.13 5.81 -2.87
N LYS A 472 19.11 5.14 -4.02
CA LYS A 472 19.73 5.57 -5.27
C LYS A 472 19.01 4.93 -6.46
N THR A 473 19.20 5.48 -7.66
CA THR A 473 18.77 4.83 -8.90
C THR A 473 19.56 3.53 -9.13
N GLU A 474 18.84 2.47 -9.47
CA GLU A 474 19.40 1.19 -9.89
C GLU A 474 19.32 1.03 -11.42
N TYR A 475 20.30 0.32 -11.99
CA TYR A 475 20.39 0.08 -13.43
C TYR A 475 20.62 -1.40 -13.71
N PHE A 476 20.08 -1.91 -14.81
CA PHE A 476 20.28 -3.30 -15.26
C PHE A 476 20.33 -3.36 -16.79
N PHE A 477 21.38 -3.98 -17.34
CA PHE A 477 21.71 -3.94 -18.78
C PHE A 477 21.64 -2.52 -19.43
N GLY A 478 21.93 -1.48 -18.66
CA GLY A 478 21.85 -0.07 -19.08
C GLY A 478 20.48 0.58 -18.88
N GLU A 479 19.41 -0.19 -18.70
CA GLU A 479 18.08 0.35 -18.39
C GLU A 479 18.05 1.00 -17.01
N ASN A 480 17.40 2.17 -16.90
CA ASN A 480 17.02 2.76 -15.62
C ASN A 480 15.89 1.91 -14.99
N ARG A 481 16.20 1.22 -13.88
CA ARG A 481 15.27 0.40 -13.11
C ARG A 481 14.77 1.13 -11.84
N GLY A 482 14.99 2.44 -11.75
CA GLY A 482 14.42 3.33 -10.74
C GLY A 482 15.11 3.31 -9.37
N ASN A 483 14.70 4.22 -8.49
CA ASN A 483 15.11 4.27 -7.07
C ASN A 483 13.95 3.79 -6.20
N LYS A 484 13.99 2.54 -5.72
CA LYS A 484 12.86 1.94 -5.01
C LYS A 484 12.60 2.60 -3.64
N VAL A 485 13.63 3.08 -2.94
CA VAL A 485 13.46 3.73 -1.61
C VAL A 485 12.78 5.08 -1.76
N LEU A 486 13.29 5.95 -2.63
CA LEU A 486 12.68 7.23 -2.92
C LEU A 486 11.21 7.07 -3.35
N PHE A 487 10.94 6.10 -4.23
CA PHE A 487 9.58 5.79 -4.69
C PHE A 487 8.67 5.31 -3.56
N ALA A 488 9.09 4.33 -2.76
CA ALA A 488 8.29 3.78 -1.66
C ALA A 488 7.95 4.85 -0.60
N HIS A 489 8.95 5.62 -0.15
CA HIS A 489 8.73 6.71 0.81
C HIS A 489 7.80 7.78 0.21
N LYS A 490 8.03 8.21 -1.03
CA LYS A 490 7.26 9.28 -1.68
C LYS A 490 5.86 8.90 -2.13
N LEU A 491 5.45 7.63 -2.01
CA LEU A 491 4.06 7.20 -2.12
C LEU A 491 3.41 7.01 -0.74
N ILE A 492 4.13 6.55 0.28
CA ILE A 492 3.61 6.54 1.66
C ILE A 492 3.29 7.97 2.13
N ASP A 493 4.17 8.94 1.83
CA ASP A 493 3.96 10.38 2.05
C ASP A 493 2.64 10.94 1.46
N GLU A 494 2.02 10.23 0.51
CA GLU A 494 0.86 10.69 -0.26
C GLU A 494 -0.43 9.90 0.02
N GLY A 495 -0.34 8.84 0.85
CA GLY A 495 -1.48 7.98 1.20
C GLY A 495 -1.35 6.50 0.82
N ALA A 496 -0.15 5.96 0.62
CA ALA A 496 0.06 4.52 0.47
C ALA A 496 0.34 3.82 1.82
N ASP A 497 -0.24 2.65 2.04
CA ASP A 497 -0.17 1.92 3.32
C ASP A 497 0.71 0.65 3.27
N LEU A 498 0.91 0.09 2.09
CA LEU A 498 1.68 -1.14 1.89
C LEU A 498 2.39 -1.12 0.53
N ILE A 499 3.71 -1.34 0.52
CA ILE A 499 4.51 -1.39 -0.70
C ILE A 499 5.08 -2.80 -0.91
N LEU A 500 4.61 -3.48 -1.96
CA LEU A 500 5.01 -4.84 -2.35
C LEU A 500 5.96 -4.79 -3.57
N GLY A 501 7.24 -5.12 -3.33
CA GLY A 501 8.29 -5.07 -4.33
C GLY A 501 8.49 -6.38 -5.10
N HIS A 502 8.71 -6.25 -6.40
CA HIS A 502 8.90 -7.34 -7.36
C HIS A 502 10.07 -7.03 -8.31
N GLY A 503 10.59 -8.03 -9.03
CA GLY A 503 11.54 -7.86 -10.15
C GLY A 503 13.02 -8.15 -9.90
N PRO A 504 13.64 -7.91 -8.72
CA PRO A 504 15.03 -8.29 -8.49
C PRO A 504 15.31 -9.80 -8.51
N HIS A 505 14.27 -10.65 -8.58
CA HIS A 505 14.37 -12.13 -8.56
C HIS A 505 15.11 -12.72 -7.34
N VAL A 506 15.30 -11.92 -6.30
CA VAL A 506 15.85 -12.29 -4.99
C VAL A 506 15.08 -11.55 -3.89
N PRO A 507 14.79 -12.18 -2.72
CA PRO A 507 14.25 -11.44 -1.58
C PRO A 507 15.23 -10.36 -1.13
N ARG A 508 14.70 -9.16 -0.84
CA ARG A 508 15.46 -8.01 -0.32
C ARG A 508 15.00 -7.64 1.10
N ALA A 509 15.65 -6.64 1.68
CA ALA A 509 15.25 -6.02 2.94
C ALA A 509 13.77 -5.56 2.95
N MET A 510 13.23 -5.47 4.16
CA MET A 510 11.97 -4.83 4.52
C MET A 510 12.22 -3.71 5.55
N GLU A 511 11.34 -2.71 5.61
CA GLU A 511 11.33 -1.69 6.68
C GLU A 511 9.90 -1.27 7.05
N ILE A 512 9.73 -0.66 8.23
CA ILE A 512 8.54 0.12 8.60
C ILE A 512 8.85 1.60 8.43
N TYR A 513 8.05 2.32 7.65
CA TYR A 513 8.17 3.75 7.38
C TYR A 513 6.82 4.43 7.65
N GLN A 514 6.77 5.43 8.54
CA GLN A 514 5.52 6.08 8.98
C GLN A 514 4.41 5.08 9.40
N GLY A 515 4.79 4.00 10.08
CA GLY A 515 3.87 2.91 10.50
C GLY A 515 3.48 1.93 9.39
N LYS A 516 3.84 2.20 8.13
CA LYS A 516 3.50 1.41 6.94
C LYS A 516 4.61 0.43 6.58
N LEU A 517 4.27 -0.73 6.01
CA LEU A 517 5.24 -1.77 5.67
C LEU A 517 5.76 -1.64 4.23
N ILE A 518 7.08 -1.70 4.04
CA ILE A 518 7.73 -1.76 2.74
C ILE A 518 8.50 -3.08 2.61
N ALA A 519 8.20 -3.87 1.57
CA ALA A 519 8.99 -5.04 1.18
C ALA A 519 9.67 -4.81 -0.17
N TYR A 520 10.99 -4.54 -0.19
CA TYR A 520 11.66 -4.07 -1.41
C TYR A 520 11.78 -5.11 -2.54
N SER A 521 11.78 -6.40 -2.19
CA SER A 521 11.51 -7.50 -3.11
C SER A 521 11.08 -8.75 -2.36
N LEU A 522 10.04 -9.42 -2.84
CA LEU A 522 9.64 -10.76 -2.40
C LEU A 522 10.36 -11.89 -3.17
N GLY A 523 11.26 -11.56 -4.10
CA GLY A 523 11.97 -12.53 -4.94
C GLY A 523 11.05 -13.32 -5.87
N ASN A 524 11.44 -14.55 -6.24
CA ASN A 524 10.65 -15.43 -7.09
C ASN A 524 9.73 -16.32 -6.23
N PHE A 525 8.45 -16.45 -6.58
CA PHE A 525 7.55 -17.46 -6.00
C PHE A 525 7.42 -18.71 -6.89
N MET A 526 7.55 -18.56 -8.21
CA MET A 526 7.61 -19.69 -9.13
C MET A 526 8.40 -19.34 -10.39
N GLY A 527 9.21 -20.26 -10.91
CA GLY A 527 10.02 -20.03 -12.11
C GLY A 527 10.25 -21.30 -12.91
N TYR A 528 9.19 -22.05 -13.24
CA TYR A 528 9.32 -23.42 -13.71
C TYR A 528 10.09 -23.52 -15.04
N ARG A 529 11.33 -24.02 -14.98
CA ARG A 529 12.30 -24.12 -16.09
C ARG A 529 12.54 -22.80 -16.85
N THR A 530 12.19 -21.66 -16.26
CA THR A 530 12.32 -20.30 -16.82
C THR A 530 13.38 -19.49 -16.12
N LEU A 531 13.42 -19.51 -14.78
CA LEU A 531 14.37 -18.76 -13.96
C LEU A 531 15.40 -19.68 -13.29
N SER A 532 16.54 -19.10 -12.91
CA SER A 532 17.54 -19.79 -12.08
C SER A 532 17.08 -19.84 -10.63
N SER A 533 17.15 -21.01 -10.00
CA SER A 533 16.96 -21.19 -8.55
C SER A 533 18.26 -21.41 -7.78
N LYS A 534 19.43 -21.14 -8.41
CA LYS A 534 20.73 -21.38 -7.76
C LYS A 534 21.02 -20.36 -6.64
N GLY A 535 21.30 -20.86 -5.44
CA GLY A 535 21.65 -20.03 -4.28
C GLY A 535 20.51 -19.08 -3.88
N LYS A 536 20.81 -17.81 -3.63
CA LYS A 536 19.84 -16.81 -3.16
C LYS A 536 18.71 -16.50 -4.17
N LEU A 537 18.82 -16.93 -5.43
CA LEU A 537 17.74 -16.85 -6.44
C LEU A 537 16.64 -17.91 -6.23
N GLY A 538 16.95 -18.99 -5.50
CA GLY A 538 15.96 -19.99 -5.08
C GLY A 538 15.27 -19.64 -3.76
N TYR A 539 15.65 -18.54 -3.09
CA TYR A 539 15.07 -18.15 -1.80
C TYR A 539 13.76 -17.41 -2.05
N SER A 540 12.73 -17.72 -1.27
CA SER A 540 11.36 -17.24 -1.48
C SER A 540 10.61 -17.13 -0.15
N LEU A 541 9.40 -16.60 -0.19
CA LEU A 541 8.49 -16.51 0.94
C LEU A 541 7.03 -16.37 0.49
N VAL A 542 6.12 -16.71 1.39
CA VAL A 542 4.85 -15.98 1.51
C VAL A 542 5.05 -14.97 2.64
N LEU A 543 4.79 -13.69 2.37
CA LEU A 543 4.73 -12.65 3.39
C LEU A 543 3.28 -12.55 3.88
N GLU A 544 3.03 -13.07 5.08
CA GLU A 544 1.80 -12.89 5.84
C GLU A 544 1.90 -11.56 6.62
N LEU A 545 0.86 -10.74 6.60
CA LEU A 545 0.85 -9.43 7.28
C LEU A 545 -0.57 -9.02 7.70
N ASP A 546 -0.69 -8.41 8.85
CA ASP A 546 -1.93 -7.84 9.38
C ASP A 546 -1.82 -6.31 9.41
N ILE A 547 -2.78 -5.65 8.77
CA ILE A 547 -2.94 -4.19 8.81
C ILE A 547 -4.26 -3.81 9.47
N ASN A 548 -4.25 -2.71 10.23
CA ASN A 548 -5.46 -2.16 10.84
C ASN A 548 -6.29 -1.32 9.85
N ILE A 549 -7.42 -0.80 10.32
CA ILE A 549 -8.33 0.05 9.54
C ILE A 549 -7.76 1.41 9.12
N ARG A 550 -6.57 1.79 9.60
CA ARG A 550 -5.81 2.99 9.22
C ARG A 550 -4.68 2.66 8.23
N GLY A 551 -4.53 1.38 7.86
CA GLY A 551 -3.44 0.85 7.04
C GLY A 551 -2.10 0.66 7.77
N ASP A 552 -2.06 0.83 9.09
CA ASP A 552 -0.83 0.65 9.88
C ASP A 552 -0.48 -0.85 9.99
N PHE A 553 0.81 -1.16 9.91
CA PHE A 553 1.34 -2.49 10.16
C PHE A 553 1.24 -2.87 11.64
N ILE A 554 0.55 -3.98 11.93
CA ILE A 554 0.37 -4.52 13.29
C ILE A 554 1.31 -5.71 13.54
N SER A 555 1.25 -6.71 12.67
CA SER A 555 1.99 -7.96 12.78
C SER A 555 2.28 -8.55 11.40
N GLY A 556 3.24 -9.46 11.32
CA GLY A 556 3.47 -10.22 10.09
C GLY A 556 4.36 -11.43 10.29
N LYS A 557 4.52 -12.22 9.23
CA LYS A 557 5.32 -13.44 9.25
C LYS A 557 5.89 -13.78 7.88
N ILE A 558 7.19 -14.03 7.85
CA ILE A 558 7.88 -14.64 6.71
C ILE A 558 7.65 -16.15 6.80
N LEU A 559 6.71 -16.68 6.02
CA LEU A 559 6.56 -18.12 5.82
C LEU A 559 7.61 -18.54 4.76
N PRO A 560 8.70 -19.23 5.15
CA PRO A 560 9.85 -19.38 4.28
C PRO A 560 9.58 -20.42 3.18
N VAL A 561 9.92 -20.08 1.94
CA VAL A 561 9.74 -20.93 0.75
C VAL A 561 11.08 -21.05 0.03
N HIS A 562 11.31 -22.16 -0.66
CA HIS A 562 12.46 -22.33 -1.53
C HIS A 562 12.04 -22.95 -2.86
N LEU A 563 12.70 -22.54 -3.95
CA LEU A 563 12.49 -23.10 -5.28
C LEU A 563 13.46 -24.26 -5.51
N ASN A 564 12.96 -25.42 -5.93
CA ASN A 564 13.82 -26.56 -6.28
C ASN A 564 14.61 -26.30 -7.58
N SER A 565 15.46 -27.24 -8.00
CA SER A 565 16.27 -27.14 -9.23
C SER A 565 15.46 -26.96 -10.53
N LYS A 566 14.15 -27.19 -10.51
CA LYS A 566 13.23 -26.96 -11.64
C LYS A 566 12.45 -25.64 -11.51
N GLY A 567 12.57 -24.90 -10.40
CA GLY A 567 11.85 -23.65 -10.15
C GLY A 567 10.48 -23.81 -9.48
N ILE A 568 10.19 -24.98 -8.89
CA ILE A 568 8.93 -25.25 -8.17
C ILE A 568 9.08 -24.92 -6.67
N PRO A 569 8.16 -24.14 -6.06
CA PRO A 569 8.21 -23.78 -4.65
C PRO A 569 7.84 -24.92 -3.70
N TYR A 570 8.53 -24.97 -2.55
CA TYR A 570 8.21 -25.83 -1.40
C TYR A 570 8.56 -25.12 -0.07
N PRO A 571 7.96 -25.50 1.07
CA PRO A 571 8.24 -24.87 2.37
C PRO A 571 9.69 -25.10 2.83
N ASP A 572 10.40 -24.02 3.17
CA ASP A 572 11.82 -24.08 3.54
C ASP A 572 12.04 -24.24 5.05
N LYS A 573 12.11 -25.50 5.48
CA LYS A 573 12.43 -25.90 6.87
C LYS A 573 13.76 -25.31 7.41
N LEU A 574 14.64 -24.78 6.56
CA LEU A 574 15.91 -24.18 6.98
C LEU A 574 15.83 -22.66 7.27
N GLY A 575 14.69 -22.02 6.98
CA GLY A 575 14.46 -20.59 7.25
C GLY A 575 15.44 -19.65 6.53
N ARG A 576 15.86 -19.99 5.30
CA ARG A 576 16.95 -19.30 4.60
C ARG A 576 16.56 -17.90 4.12
N SER A 577 15.30 -17.71 3.71
CA SER A 577 14.76 -16.37 3.42
C SER A 577 14.59 -15.52 4.67
N ILE A 578 14.14 -16.08 5.81
CA ILE A 578 14.10 -15.36 7.11
C ILE A 578 15.49 -14.82 7.46
N LYS A 579 16.51 -15.69 7.43
CA LYS A 579 17.91 -15.34 7.72
C LYS A 579 18.44 -14.24 6.77
N LEU A 580 18.19 -14.40 5.47
CA LEU A 580 18.61 -13.41 4.46
C LEU A 580 17.92 -12.05 4.64
N ILE A 581 16.60 -12.03 4.81
CA ILE A 581 15.82 -10.79 4.91
C ILE A 581 16.19 -10.05 6.21
N LYS A 582 16.35 -10.76 7.34
CA LYS A 582 16.87 -10.18 8.59
C LYS A 582 18.25 -9.55 8.41
N GLU A 583 19.18 -10.27 7.77
CA GLU A 583 20.54 -9.77 7.49
C GLU A 583 20.51 -8.51 6.60
N LEU A 584 19.67 -8.49 5.56
CA LEU A 584 19.55 -7.36 4.64
C LEU A 584 18.87 -6.15 5.32
N THR A 585 17.76 -6.36 6.02
CA THR A 585 17.07 -5.29 6.78
C THR A 585 18.00 -4.61 7.77
N GLN A 586 18.76 -5.37 8.57
CA GLN A 586 19.71 -4.80 9.53
C GLN A 586 20.85 -4.01 8.84
N LYS A 587 21.27 -4.43 7.64
CA LYS A 587 22.40 -3.81 6.92
C LYS A 587 22.01 -2.65 6.00
N ASP A 588 20.79 -2.61 5.49
CA ASP A 588 20.27 -1.55 4.61
C ASP A 588 19.47 -0.49 5.39
N PHE A 589 18.76 -0.87 6.45
CA PHE A 589 17.95 0.02 7.28
C PHE A 589 18.24 -0.17 8.78
N PRO A 590 19.47 0.11 9.26
CA PRO A 590 19.85 -0.14 10.67
C PRO A 590 18.98 0.62 11.70
N LYS A 591 18.39 1.76 11.29
CA LYS A 591 17.47 2.57 12.11
C LYS A 591 15.99 2.13 12.02
N THR A 592 15.67 1.04 11.31
CA THR A 592 14.27 0.61 11.16
C THR A 592 13.65 0.18 12.49
N MET A 593 12.36 0.47 12.66
CA MET A 593 11.55 -0.07 13.77
C MET A 593 11.07 -1.50 13.50
N LEU A 594 11.37 -2.09 12.33
CA LEU A 594 11.04 -3.48 12.00
C LEU A 594 12.01 -4.44 12.71
N GLU A 595 11.48 -5.40 13.47
CA GLU A 595 12.21 -6.57 13.95
C GLU A 595 11.71 -7.85 13.25
N ILE A 596 12.64 -8.78 12.99
CA ILE A 596 12.36 -10.13 12.49
C ILE A 596 13.01 -11.13 13.43
N ASN A 597 12.25 -12.06 14.02
CA ASN A 597 12.80 -13.08 14.91
C ASN A 597 13.26 -14.36 14.16
N SER A 598 13.78 -15.35 14.88
CA SER A 598 14.28 -16.61 14.28
C SER A 598 13.18 -17.50 13.68
N LYS A 599 11.91 -17.32 14.09
CA LYS A 599 10.73 -18.01 13.54
C LYS A 599 10.14 -17.28 12.32
N GLY A 600 10.69 -16.13 11.94
CA GLY A 600 10.20 -15.30 10.84
C GLY A 600 9.04 -14.38 11.22
N GLU A 601 8.65 -14.30 12.50
CA GLU A 601 7.67 -13.31 12.97
C GLU A 601 8.26 -11.89 12.85
N ILE A 602 7.43 -10.96 12.38
CA ILE A 602 7.74 -9.56 12.11
C ILE A 602 6.94 -8.68 13.09
N THR A 603 7.62 -7.76 13.76
CA THR A 603 7.01 -6.83 14.74
C THR A 603 7.57 -5.41 14.59
N ARG A 604 6.82 -4.41 15.10
CA ARG A 604 7.38 -3.10 15.44
C ARG A 604 8.12 -3.26 16.77
N LYS A 605 9.40 -2.86 16.83
CA LYS A 605 10.17 -2.74 18.08
C LYS A 605 9.41 -1.84 19.05
N LYS A 606 9.39 -2.23 20.33
CA LYS A 606 9.04 -1.28 21.41
C LYS A 606 10.16 -0.24 21.48
N GLY A 607 9.77 1.04 21.49
CA GLY A 607 10.69 2.17 21.70
C GLY A 607 10.92 2.44 23.17
#